data_AF-A0A9D0TGA0-F1
#
_entry.id   AF-A0A9D0TGA0-F1
#
_cell.length_a   1.000
_cell.length_b   1.000
_cell.length_c   1.000
_cell.angle_alpha   90.00
_cell.angle_beta   90.00
_cell.angle_gamma   90.00
#
_symmetry.space_group_name_H-M   'P 1'
#
loop_
_entity.id
_entity.type
_entity.pdbx_description
1 polymer ?
#
loop_
_entity_poly.entity_id
_entity_poly.type
_entity_poly.pdbx_seq_one_letter_code
_entity_poly.pdbx_strand_id
1 'polypeptide(L)'
;MIKKKIDRKIADAYKKKLESIGLVITLKEHAAPAPAGEELALVPTDDEIRTESTPEAPTSALKSNNITCPKCGQEQPPGREQCEGCGVYLQKVLNRATDTGSTVQEQPADVTGEPAFSKEESLTGKSLAAGAAAALVGALVWNFIANAFGYELGLVAWAVGGAVGFAVAATGSRGQNAGIACAALALVAIFGGKYMIYSGLEDEIADAIASSMGEIRSIYDREMTAADAYANVRDDNALRQFMVDHEYSGSYNAGDVTEEEIADFRENSAPRLDDFVYRKPSFDDWYHNTFEVDLGNISTTDIVMAALGPVDILFLFLGVGTAFRLGRG
;
A
#
# COMPACT_ATOMS: atom_id res chain seq x y z
N MET A 1 -17.91 -11.83 -8.52
CA MET A 1 -17.26 -12.57 -9.64
C MET A 1 -16.00 -13.25 -9.13
N ILE A 2 -15.95 -14.59 -9.07
CA ILE A 2 -14.78 -15.35 -8.58
C ILE A 2 -13.77 -15.50 -9.72
N LYS A 3 -12.50 -15.11 -9.49
CA LYS A 3 -11.42 -15.16 -10.48
C LYS A 3 -11.26 -16.59 -11.03
N LYS A 4 -11.42 -16.75 -12.34
CA LYS A 4 -11.12 -18.01 -13.05
C LYS A 4 -9.60 -18.05 -13.29
N LYS A 5 -8.94 -19.16 -12.94
CA LYS A 5 -7.47 -19.43 -12.96
C LYS A 5 -6.71 -19.05 -11.67
N ILE A 6 -7.13 -19.61 -10.53
CA ILE A 6 -6.39 -19.53 -9.26
C ILE A 6 -5.63 -20.84 -9.03
N ASP A 7 -4.39 -20.74 -8.52
CA ASP A 7 -3.56 -21.89 -8.12
C ASP A 7 -4.29 -22.73 -7.04
N ARG A 8 -4.19 -24.06 -7.12
CA ARG A 8 -4.92 -24.98 -6.23
C ARG A 8 -4.70 -24.67 -4.75
N LYS A 9 -3.48 -24.28 -4.37
CA LYS A 9 -3.16 -23.90 -2.98
C LYS A 9 -3.90 -22.66 -2.51
N ILE A 10 -4.11 -21.72 -3.42
CA ILE A 10 -4.81 -20.45 -3.14
C ILE A 10 -6.33 -20.70 -3.09
N ALA A 11 -6.86 -21.56 -3.97
CA ALA A 11 -8.27 -21.95 -3.97
C ALA A 11 -8.68 -22.64 -2.66
N ASP A 12 -7.82 -23.50 -2.11
CA ASP A 12 -8.07 -24.18 -0.82
C ASP A 12 -8.02 -23.20 0.36
N ALA A 13 -7.13 -22.19 0.32
CA ALA A 13 -7.07 -21.15 1.34
C ALA A 13 -8.33 -20.27 1.35
N TYR A 14 -8.86 -19.95 0.16
CA TYR A 14 -10.13 -19.23 0.05
C TYR A 14 -11.32 -20.08 0.52
N LYS A 15 -11.37 -21.37 0.14
CA LYS A 15 -12.40 -22.29 0.61
C LYS A 15 -12.45 -22.35 2.14
N LYS A 16 -11.30 -22.54 2.78
CA LYS A 16 -11.21 -22.64 4.25
C LYS A 16 -11.68 -21.36 4.97
N LYS A 17 -11.39 -20.19 4.41
CA LYS A 17 -11.87 -18.91 4.96
C LYS A 17 -13.36 -18.70 4.77
N LEU A 18 -13.91 -19.11 3.63
CA LEU A 18 -15.33 -18.96 3.34
C LEU A 18 -16.18 -19.96 4.14
N GLU A 19 -15.67 -21.17 4.36
CA GLU A 19 -16.29 -22.16 5.26
C GLU A 19 -16.26 -21.70 6.72
N SER A 20 -15.23 -20.95 7.15
CA SER A 20 -15.19 -20.39 8.52
C SER A 20 -16.20 -19.27 8.77
N ILE A 21 -16.84 -18.73 7.71
CA ILE A 21 -17.91 -17.72 7.78
C ILE A 21 -19.29 -18.39 7.58
N GLY A 22 -19.35 -19.72 7.60
CA GLY A 22 -20.61 -20.49 7.49
C GLY A 22 -21.10 -20.72 6.06
N LEU A 23 -20.32 -20.38 5.04
CA LEU A 23 -20.68 -20.67 3.64
C LEU A 23 -20.15 -22.03 3.19
N VAL A 24 -21.03 -22.92 2.74
CA VAL A 24 -20.68 -24.22 2.17
C VAL A 24 -20.22 -24.04 0.72
N ILE A 25 -18.93 -24.27 0.44
CA ILE A 25 -18.36 -24.10 -0.90
C ILE A 25 -17.87 -25.41 -1.48
N THR A 26 -18.41 -25.76 -2.65
CA THR A 26 -17.96 -26.91 -3.45
C THR A 26 -17.04 -26.43 -4.58
N LEU A 27 -15.76 -26.80 -4.51
CA LEU A 27 -14.80 -26.56 -5.60
C LEU A 27 -15.04 -27.60 -6.71
N LYS A 28 -15.36 -27.14 -7.92
CA LYS A 28 -15.35 -27.98 -9.13
C LYS A 28 -14.07 -27.75 -9.92
N GLU A 29 -13.27 -28.81 -10.08
CA GLU A 29 -12.03 -28.79 -10.84
C GLU A 29 -12.38 -28.75 -12.34
N HIS A 30 -11.93 -27.71 -13.05
CA HIS A 30 -12.07 -27.65 -14.50
C HIS A 30 -10.88 -28.36 -15.12
N ALA A 31 -11.08 -29.58 -15.60
CA ALA A 31 -10.08 -30.28 -16.40
C ALA A 31 -9.77 -29.44 -17.65
N ALA A 32 -8.48 -29.13 -17.85
CA ALA A 32 -8.02 -28.50 -19.08
C ALA A 32 -8.30 -29.45 -20.27
N PRO A 33 -8.77 -28.95 -21.42
CA PRO A 33 -8.77 -29.75 -22.64
C PRO A 33 -7.34 -30.18 -22.97
N ALA A 34 -7.20 -31.44 -23.37
CA ALA A 34 -5.92 -32.09 -23.69
C ALA A 34 -5.05 -31.22 -24.61
N PRO A 35 -3.71 -31.21 -24.43
CA PRO A 35 -2.83 -30.49 -25.33
C PRO A 35 -2.86 -31.17 -26.71
N ALA A 36 -3.52 -30.51 -27.67
CA ALA A 36 -3.25 -30.73 -29.08
C ALA A 36 -1.80 -30.29 -29.34
N GLY A 37 -1.03 -31.19 -29.94
CA GLY A 37 0.40 -30.99 -30.15
C GLY A 37 0.71 -29.84 -31.09
N GLU A 38 1.66 -29.01 -30.66
CA GLU A 38 2.54 -28.25 -31.55
C GLU A 38 3.95 -28.38 -30.96
N GLU A 39 4.73 -29.29 -31.55
CA GLU A 39 6.18 -29.34 -31.41
C GLU A 39 6.77 -28.09 -32.06
N LEU A 40 7.14 -27.10 -31.26
CA LEU A 40 8.09 -26.07 -31.66
C LEU A 40 9.40 -26.39 -30.96
N ALA A 41 10.19 -27.25 -31.62
CA ALA A 41 11.53 -27.61 -31.24
C ALA A 41 12.43 -26.36 -31.27
N LEU A 42 12.83 -25.89 -30.10
CA LEU A 42 13.93 -24.93 -29.95
C LEU A 42 15.24 -25.69 -30.14
N VAL A 43 15.90 -25.43 -31.27
CA VAL A 43 17.27 -25.86 -31.58
C VAL A 43 18.23 -25.17 -30.59
N PRO A 44 19.01 -25.91 -29.78
CA PRO A 44 20.13 -25.35 -29.05
C PRO A 44 21.29 -25.15 -30.03
N THR A 45 21.74 -23.92 -30.23
CA THR A 45 23.05 -23.66 -30.84
C THR A 45 24.13 -23.96 -29.82
N ASP A 46 24.88 -25.03 -30.10
CA ASP A 46 26.20 -25.30 -29.54
C ASP A 46 27.15 -24.17 -29.96
N ASP A 47 27.65 -23.40 -28.99
CA ASP A 47 28.96 -22.78 -29.12
C ASP A 47 29.81 -23.27 -27.94
N GLU A 48 30.64 -24.25 -28.29
CA GLU A 48 31.66 -24.84 -27.46
C GLU A 48 32.70 -23.79 -27.02
N ILE A 49 32.98 -23.83 -25.72
CA ILE A 49 34.32 -24.02 -25.14
C ILE A 49 35.47 -23.38 -25.96
N ARG A 50 36.01 -22.28 -25.42
CA ARG A 50 37.44 -22.01 -25.57
C ARG A 50 38.10 -21.78 -24.22
N THR A 51 38.56 -22.90 -23.66
CA THR A 51 39.64 -22.94 -22.68
C THR A 51 40.96 -22.99 -23.45
N GLU A 52 41.76 -21.93 -23.39
CA GLU A 52 43.19 -21.97 -23.71
C GLU A 52 43.88 -21.13 -22.63
N SER A 53 44.34 -21.76 -21.53
CA SER A 53 45.74 -22.16 -21.29
C SER A 53 46.79 -21.09 -21.59
N THR A 54 47.32 -20.50 -20.51
CA THR A 54 48.67 -19.94 -20.37
C THR A 54 49.71 -20.96 -20.87
N PRO A 55 50.80 -20.52 -21.53
CA PRO A 55 52.04 -20.37 -20.76
C PRO A 55 52.97 -19.22 -21.18
N GLU A 56 53.71 -18.77 -20.16
CA GLU A 56 55.07 -18.22 -20.16
C GLU A 56 55.39 -16.82 -20.70
N ALA A 57 56.11 -16.12 -19.81
CA ALA A 57 56.67 -14.79 -19.94
C ALA A 57 57.81 -14.73 -20.97
N PRO A 58 58.21 -13.50 -21.32
CA PRO A 58 59.61 -13.16 -21.14
C PRO A 58 59.76 -12.04 -20.10
N THR A 59 60.72 -12.28 -19.22
CA THR A 59 61.35 -11.33 -18.33
C THR A 59 61.84 -10.10 -19.10
N SER A 60 61.36 -8.92 -18.68
CA SER A 60 62.16 -7.71 -18.81
C SER A 60 61.99 -6.90 -17.52
N ALA A 61 63.07 -6.87 -16.75
CA ALA A 61 63.23 -6.06 -15.57
C ALA A 61 62.95 -4.58 -15.88
N LEU A 62 62.21 -3.89 -15.00
CA LEU A 62 62.66 -2.65 -14.34
C LEU A 62 61.54 -2.04 -13.47
N LYS A 63 61.90 -1.85 -12.19
CA LYS A 63 61.30 -1.00 -11.15
C LYS A 63 60.18 -1.61 -10.31
N SER A 64 60.59 -2.26 -9.23
CA SER A 64 59.79 -2.56 -8.04
C SER A 64 59.30 -1.26 -7.40
N ASN A 65 58.16 -0.76 -7.83
CA ASN A 65 57.40 0.23 -7.06
C ASN A 65 56.39 -0.54 -6.21
N ASN A 66 56.84 -1.05 -5.06
CA ASN A 66 55.93 -1.56 -4.04
C ASN A 66 55.00 -0.41 -3.63
N ILE A 67 53.70 -0.68 -3.60
CA ILE A 67 52.71 0.32 -3.20
C ILE A 67 52.37 0.05 -1.74
N THR A 68 52.57 1.03 -0.88
CA THR A 68 52.18 0.96 0.52
C THR A 68 50.68 1.28 0.65
N CYS A 69 49.92 0.38 1.27
CA CYS A 69 48.51 0.63 1.52
C CYS A 69 48.34 1.80 2.52
N PRO A 70 47.67 2.91 2.17
CA PRO A 70 47.51 4.05 3.07
C PRO A 70 46.54 3.78 4.25
N LYS A 71 45.85 2.62 4.27
CA LYS A 71 44.93 2.25 5.35
C LYS A 71 45.59 1.43 6.46
N CYS A 72 46.47 0.49 6.10
CA CYS A 72 47.12 -0.41 7.07
C CYS A 72 48.65 -0.34 7.07
N GLY A 73 49.25 0.42 6.14
CA GLY A 73 50.71 0.59 6.05
C GLY A 73 51.48 -0.59 5.46
N GLN A 74 50.80 -1.65 5.00
CA GLN A 74 51.46 -2.84 4.47
C GLN A 74 51.93 -2.64 3.02
N GLU A 75 53.15 -3.06 2.71
CA GLU A 75 53.69 -3.04 1.35
C GLU A 75 53.02 -4.11 0.50
N GLN A 76 52.60 -3.73 -0.71
CA GLN A 76 51.93 -4.63 -1.65
C GLN A 76 52.74 -4.71 -2.96
N PRO A 77 52.84 -5.91 -3.56
CA PRO A 77 53.44 -6.05 -4.88
C PRO A 77 52.58 -5.32 -5.93
N PRO A 78 53.19 -4.77 -6.99
CA PRO A 78 52.47 -4.04 -8.03
C PRO A 78 51.48 -4.95 -8.77
N GLY A 79 50.28 -4.44 -9.07
CA GLY A 79 49.26 -5.14 -9.87
C GLY A 79 48.15 -5.87 -9.10
N ARG A 80 48.17 -5.85 -7.76
CA ARG A 80 47.07 -6.40 -6.93
C ARG A 80 45.88 -5.43 -6.86
N GLU A 81 44.67 -5.94 -7.08
CA GLU A 81 43.44 -5.14 -6.98
C GLU A 81 43.01 -4.87 -5.52
N GLN A 82 43.33 -5.80 -4.61
CA GLN A 82 42.92 -5.78 -3.21
C GLN A 82 44.13 -5.96 -2.28
N CYS A 83 44.15 -5.22 -1.17
CA CYS A 83 45.21 -5.33 -0.15
C CYS A 83 45.07 -6.63 0.67
N GLU A 84 46.15 -7.40 0.80
CA GLU A 84 46.18 -8.68 1.53
C GLU A 84 46.00 -8.53 3.04
N GLY A 85 46.38 -7.39 3.63
CA GLY A 85 46.26 -7.16 5.07
C GLY A 85 44.87 -6.74 5.53
N CYS A 86 44.23 -5.82 4.80
CA CYS A 86 42.98 -5.18 5.24
C CYS A 86 41.81 -5.28 4.24
N GLY A 87 42.01 -5.93 3.10
CA GLY A 87 40.93 -6.24 2.15
C GLY A 87 40.36 -5.05 1.38
N VAL A 88 41.04 -3.90 1.35
CA VAL A 88 40.57 -2.72 0.59
C VAL A 88 41.08 -2.72 -0.85
N TYR A 89 40.24 -2.25 -1.77
CA TYR A 89 40.59 -2.11 -3.19
C TYR A 89 41.56 -0.94 -3.40
N LEU A 90 42.81 -1.25 -3.80
CA LEU A 90 43.92 -0.29 -3.89
C LEU A 90 43.62 0.87 -4.85
N GLN A 91 43.01 0.57 -6.01
CA GLN A 91 42.55 1.56 -7.00
C GLN A 91 41.71 2.69 -6.38
N LYS A 92 40.79 2.36 -5.46
CA LYS A 92 39.87 3.34 -4.87
C LYS A 92 40.54 4.22 -3.82
N VAL A 93 41.59 3.72 -3.16
CA VAL A 93 42.24 4.41 -2.04
C VAL A 93 43.41 5.26 -2.53
N LEU A 94 44.16 4.81 -3.54
CA LEU A 94 45.21 5.64 -4.16
C LEU A 94 44.63 6.90 -4.83
N ASN A 95 43.50 6.78 -5.53
CA ASN A 95 42.83 7.93 -6.15
C ASN A 95 42.35 8.96 -5.12
N ARG A 96 42.05 8.54 -3.89
CA ARG A 96 41.74 9.46 -2.77
C ARG A 96 43.00 10.07 -2.15
N ALA A 97 44.09 9.30 -2.08
CA ALA A 97 45.36 9.79 -1.53
C ALA A 97 45.98 10.88 -2.40
N THR A 98 45.81 10.83 -3.73
CA THR A 98 46.27 11.88 -4.65
C THR A 98 45.53 13.20 -4.49
N ASP A 99 44.27 13.19 -4.03
CA ASP A 99 43.51 14.41 -3.69
C ASP A 99 43.91 15.00 -2.32
N THR A 100 44.69 14.27 -1.52
CA THR A 100 45.09 14.67 -0.15
C THR A 100 46.52 15.22 -0.12
N GLY A 101 47.02 15.73 -1.25
CA GLY A 101 48.35 16.32 -1.43
C GLY A 101 48.46 17.83 -1.17
N SER A 102 47.46 18.46 -0.54
CA SER A 102 47.56 19.85 -0.07
C SER A 102 47.95 19.87 1.40
N THR A 103 49.20 20.25 1.64
CA THR A 103 49.85 20.57 2.92
C THR A 103 48.89 21.10 4.00
N VAL A 104 48.70 20.31 5.06
CA VAL A 104 48.20 20.77 6.36
C VAL A 104 49.38 21.42 7.08
N GLN A 105 49.42 22.75 7.09
CA GLN A 105 50.15 23.50 8.11
C GLN A 105 49.31 23.46 9.39
N GLU A 106 49.86 22.90 10.46
CA GLU A 106 49.37 23.08 11.83
C GLU A 106 49.42 24.57 12.18
N GLN A 107 48.24 25.17 12.33
CA GLN A 107 48.06 26.48 12.92
C GLN A 107 47.31 26.29 14.25
N PRO A 108 47.80 26.85 15.37
CA PRO A 108 47.22 26.59 16.69
C PRO A 108 45.81 27.20 16.76
N ALA A 109 44.90 26.45 17.37
CA ALA A 109 43.49 26.80 17.52
C ALA A 109 43.33 28.10 18.33
N ASP A 110 42.94 29.18 17.65
CA ASP A 110 42.36 30.37 18.27
C ASP A 110 40.83 30.17 18.36
N VAL A 111 40.37 30.00 19.59
CA VAL A 111 38.97 29.76 19.96
C VAL A 111 38.30 31.12 20.15
N THR A 112 38.04 31.84 19.07
CA THR A 112 37.00 32.88 18.98
C THR A 112 36.73 33.21 17.51
N GLY A 113 35.88 32.40 16.88
CA GLY A 113 35.32 32.71 15.57
C GLY A 113 33.92 32.12 15.51
N GLU A 114 32.91 32.99 15.55
CA GLU A 114 31.53 32.63 15.21
C GLU A 114 31.50 31.86 13.88
N PRO A 115 30.71 30.79 13.73
CA PRO A 115 30.57 30.14 12.45
C PRO A 115 29.86 31.11 11.50
N ALA A 116 30.62 31.68 10.56
CA ALA A 116 30.11 32.44 9.45
C ALA A 116 29.30 31.53 8.49
N PHE A 117 28.06 31.22 8.88
CA PHE A 117 27.01 30.78 7.97
C PHE A 117 26.49 32.00 7.22
N SER A 118 27.20 32.42 6.18
CA SER A 118 26.69 33.46 5.29
C SER A 118 27.30 33.37 3.89
N LYS A 119 26.70 32.50 3.07
CA LYS A 119 26.60 32.75 1.63
C LYS A 119 25.35 32.07 1.03
N GLU A 120 24.27 32.86 1.03
CA GLU A 120 23.10 32.82 0.15
C GLU A 120 22.30 31.51 0.02
N GLU A 121 21.46 31.23 1.03
CA GLU A 121 20.26 30.40 0.85
C GLU A 121 19.20 31.21 0.06
N SER A 122 19.26 31.17 -1.27
CA SER A 122 18.33 31.94 -2.13
C SER A 122 17.03 31.16 -2.43
N LEU A 123 16.23 30.92 -1.38
CA LEU A 123 14.83 30.55 -1.58
C LEU A 123 14.07 31.80 -2.06
N THR A 124 13.81 31.88 -3.36
CA THR A 124 13.12 33.03 -3.94
C THR A 124 11.61 32.78 -3.90
N GLY A 125 10.77 33.77 -3.56
CA GLY A 125 9.31 33.56 -3.53
C GLY A 125 8.72 33.02 -4.85
N LYS A 126 9.36 33.35 -5.99
CA LYS A 126 9.03 32.81 -7.32
C LYS A 126 9.22 31.30 -7.43
N SER A 127 10.25 30.76 -6.79
CA SER A 127 10.54 29.32 -6.81
C SER A 127 9.53 28.54 -5.98
N LEU A 128 9.18 29.06 -4.80
CA LEU A 128 8.12 28.50 -3.96
C LEU A 128 6.77 28.50 -4.69
N ALA A 129 6.43 29.59 -5.37
CA ALA A 129 5.20 29.68 -6.17
C ALA A 129 5.19 28.67 -7.33
N ALA A 130 6.32 28.50 -8.03
CA ALA A 130 6.45 27.51 -9.10
C ALA A 130 6.32 26.07 -8.58
N GLY A 131 6.96 25.76 -7.44
CA GLY A 131 6.82 24.47 -6.77
C GLY A 131 5.39 24.20 -6.30
N ALA A 132 4.72 25.18 -5.72
CA ALA A 132 3.34 25.07 -5.28
C ALA A 132 2.37 24.87 -6.46
N ALA A 133 2.56 25.58 -7.57
CA ALA A 133 1.77 25.37 -8.79
C ALA A 133 1.96 23.96 -9.35
N ALA A 134 3.21 23.46 -9.42
CA ALA A 134 3.49 22.09 -9.84
C ALA A 134 2.88 21.04 -8.90
N ALA A 135 2.92 21.29 -7.59
CA ALA A 135 2.32 20.45 -6.56
C ALA A 135 0.79 20.35 -6.74
N LEU A 136 0.10 21.48 -6.94
CA LEU A 136 -1.35 21.53 -7.16
C LEU A 136 -1.76 20.82 -8.45
N VAL A 137 -1.07 21.11 -9.57
CA VAL A 137 -1.35 20.45 -10.84
C VAL A 137 -1.09 18.96 -10.74
N GLY A 138 0.00 18.55 -10.08
CA GLY A 138 0.33 17.16 -9.83
C GLY A 138 -0.76 16.43 -9.04
N ALA A 139 -1.26 17.03 -7.96
CA ALA A 139 -2.35 16.47 -7.17
C ALA A 139 -3.66 16.34 -7.97
N LEU A 140 -4.02 17.34 -8.78
CA LEU A 140 -5.22 17.30 -9.62
C LEU A 140 -5.12 16.24 -10.73
N VAL A 141 -3.97 16.14 -11.38
CA VAL A 141 -3.71 15.12 -12.41
C VAL A 141 -3.75 13.73 -11.78
N TRP A 142 -3.19 13.56 -10.58
CA TRP A 142 -3.29 12.31 -9.85
C TRP A 142 -4.75 11.96 -9.56
N ASN A 143 -5.53 12.87 -8.97
CA ASN A 143 -6.95 12.64 -8.70
C ASN A 143 -7.71 12.22 -9.98
N PHE A 144 -7.46 12.87 -11.11
CA PHE A 144 -8.05 12.50 -12.39
C PHE A 144 -7.65 11.09 -12.84
N ILE A 145 -6.37 10.72 -12.76
CA ILE A 145 -5.88 9.39 -13.15
C ILE A 145 -6.49 8.32 -12.23
N ALA A 146 -6.54 8.56 -10.92
CA ALA A 146 -7.11 7.61 -9.97
C ALA A 146 -8.59 7.36 -10.27
N ASN A 147 -9.37 8.42 -10.51
CA ASN A 147 -10.80 8.30 -10.81
C ASN A 147 -11.07 7.69 -12.19
N ALA A 148 -10.22 7.98 -13.20
CA ALA A 148 -10.42 7.45 -14.55
C ALA A 148 -10.01 5.98 -14.72
N PHE A 149 -8.96 5.54 -14.02
CA PHE A 149 -8.39 4.20 -14.21
C PHE A 149 -8.66 3.23 -13.05
N GLY A 150 -9.13 3.71 -11.89
CA GLY A 150 -9.37 2.87 -10.71
C GLY A 150 -8.10 2.21 -10.14
N TYR A 151 -6.93 2.74 -10.47
CA TYR A 151 -5.63 2.24 -10.01
C TYR A 151 -4.81 3.34 -9.34
N GLU A 152 -4.39 3.08 -8.10
CA GLU A 152 -3.41 3.89 -7.40
C GLU A 152 -2.00 3.53 -7.89
N LEU A 153 -1.47 4.34 -8.79
CA LEU A 153 -0.10 4.17 -9.27
C LEU A 153 0.85 4.94 -8.34
N GLY A 154 1.53 4.23 -7.43
CA GLY A 154 2.57 4.82 -6.59
C GLY A 154 3.63 5.59 -7.38
N LEU A 155 3.88 5.22 -8.64
CA LEU A 155 4.74 5.97 -9.58
C LEU A 155 4.35 7.44 -9.74
N VAL A 156 3.06 7.79 -9.60
CA VAL A 156 2.58 9.18 -9.68
C VAL A 156 3.12 10.00 -8.52
N ALA A 157 3.21 9.44 -7.30
CA ALA A 157 3.81 10.12 -6.16
C ALA A 157 5.28 10.49 -6.42
N TRP A 158 6.02 9.58 -7.05
CA TRP A 158 7.40 9.84 -7.47
C TRP A 158 7.49 10.92 -8.55
N ALA A 159 6.63 10.86 -9.57
CA ALA A 159 6.56 11.85 -10.64
C ALA A 159 6.21 13.26 -10.13
N VAL A 160 5.26 13.37 -9.20
CA VAL A 160 4.88 14.65 -8.56
C VAL A 160 6.07 15.23 -7.81
N GLY A 161 6.77 14.43 -7.00
CA GLY A 161 7.98 14.88 -6.30
C GLY A 161 9.07 15.35 -7.26
N GLY A 162 9.28 14.62 -8.35
CA GLY A 162 10.19 15.01 -9.44
C GLY A 162 9.80 16.35 -10.08
N ALA A 163 8.53 16.54 -10.39
CA ALA A 163 8.01 17.76 -11.01
C ALA A 163 8.15 18.99 -10.09
N VAL A 164 7.85 18.85 -8.79
CA VAL A 164 8.01 19.92 -7.79
C VAL A 164 9.48 20.32 -7.67
N GLY A 165 10.37 19.35 -7.48
CA GLY A 165 11.80 19.61 -7.37
C GLY A 165 12.39 20.23 -8.65
N PHE A 166 11.97 19.75 -9.81
CA PHE A 166 12.38 20.31 -11.11
C PHE A 166 11.88 21.75 -11.29
N ALA A 167 10.62 22.04 -10.96
CA ALA A 167 10.06 23.38 -11.09
C ALA A 167 10.81 24.39 -10.22
N VAL A 168 11.11 24.04 -8.97
CA VAL A 168 11.90 24.89 -8.07
C VAL A 168 13.33 25.07 -8.58
N ALA A 169 13.99 24.00 -9.00
CA ALA A 169 15.35 24.06 -9.54
C ALA A 169 15.45 24.91 -10.82
N ALA A 170 14.44 24.82 -11.70
CA ALA A 170 14.38 25.57 -12.96
C ALA A 170 14.27 27.08 -12.74
N THR A 171 13.77 27.52 -11.59
CA THR A 171 13.75 28.95 -11.23
C THR A 171 15.05 29.48 -10.62
N GLY A 172 16.07 28.62 -10.49
CA GLY A 172 17.41 29.00 -10.02
C GLY A 172 17.62 28.94 -8.51
N SER A 173 16.59 28.56 -7.73
CA SER A 173 16.75 28.30 -6.29
C SER A 173 17.61 27.06 -6.05
N ARG A 174 18.56 27.19 -5.12
CA ARG A 174 19.47 26.11 -4.68
C ARG A 174 19.68 26.19 -3.17
N GLY A 175 20.25 25.14 -2.61
CA GLY A 175 20.60 25.06 -1.20
C GLY A 175 19.62 24.24 -0.37
N GLN A 176 19.98 24.03 0.89
CA GLN A 176 19.28 23.10 1.78
C GLN A 176 17.83 23.52 2.04
N ASN A 177 17.57 24.81 2.26
CA ASN A 177 16.21 25.31 2.44
C ASN A 177 15.31 25.09 1.23
N ALA A 178 15.84 25.20 0.01
CA ALA A 178 15.08 24.91 -1.21
C ALA A 178 14.72 23.42 -1.32
N GLY A 179 15.66 22.52 -0.97
CA GLY A 179 15.37 21.10 -0.85
C GLY A 179 14.27 20.79 0.18
N ILE A 180 14.37 21.38 1.38
CA ILE A 180 13.37 21.17 2.44
C ILE A 180 11.98 21.67 2.00
N ALA A 181 11.91 22.86 1.39
CA ALA A 181 10.65 23.40 0.88
C ALA A 181 10.03 22.50 -0.20
N CYS A 182 10.83 21.96 -1.13
CA CYS A 182 10.36 21.01 -2.14
C CYS A 182 9.83 19.72 -1.50
N ALA A 183 10.54 19.18 -0.51
CA ALA A 183 10.13 17.98 0.21
C ALA A 183 8.77 18.18 0.91
N ALA A 184 8.59 19.32 1.58
CA ALA A 184 7.34 19.67 2.24
C ALA A 184 6.17 19.83 1.25
N LEU A 185 6.40 20.54 0.15
CA LEU A 185 5.38 20.71 -0.90
C LEU A 185 5.01 19.37 -1.55
N ALA A 186 5.98 18.51 -1.84
CA ALA A 186 5.73 17.19 -2.40
C ALA A 186 4.93 16.33 -1.42
N LEU A 187 5.26 16.37 -0.12
CA LEU A 187 4.51 15.65 0.91
C LEU A 187 3.05 16.12 0.95
N VAL A 188 2.82 17.43 1.02
CA VAL A 188 1.45 18.00 1.01
C VAL A 188 0.70 17.63 -0.27
N ALA A 189 1.35 17.64 -1.44
CA ALA A 189 0.72 17.23 -2.69
C ALA A 189 0.35 15.75 -2.72
N ILE A 190 1.22 14.87 -2.20
CA ILE A 190 1.00 13.43 -2.17
C ILE A 190 -0.16 13.09 -1.22
N PHE A 191 -0.12 13.61 0.01
CA PHE A 191 -1.21 13.41 0.97
C PHE A 191 -2.51 14.08 0.52
N GLY A 192 -2.42 15.30 -0.02
CA GLY A 192 -3.58 16.03 -0.54
C GLY A 192 -4.23 15.32 -1.73
N GLY A 193 -3.43 14.82 -2.67
CA GLY A 193 -3.94 14.04 -3.80
C GLY A 193 -4.65 12.77 -3.35
N LYS A 194 -4.08 12.04 -2.38
CA LYS A 194 -4.70 10.85 -1.81
C LYS A 194 -5.98 11.18 -1.03
N TYR A 195 -5.98 12.25 -0.24
CA TYR A 195 -7.16 12.74 0.47
C TYR A 195 -8.30 13.12 -0.49
N MET A 196 -8.01 13.78 -1.62
CA MET A 196 -9.02 14.16 -2.61
C MET A 196 -9.73 12.95 -3.23
N ILE A 197 -8.98 11.87 -3.49
CA ILE A 197 -9.53 10.61 -3.98
C ILE A 197 -10.49 10.04 -2.91
N TYR A 198 -10.10 10.08 -1.64
CA TYR A 198 -10.97 9.64 -0.53
C TYR A 198 -12.21 10.50 -0.37
N SER A 199 -12.11 11.83 -0.46
CA SER A 199 -13.30 12.69 -0.35
C SER A 199 -14.30 12.44 -1.48
N GLY A 200 -13.82 12.13 -2.69
CA GLY A 200 -14.71 11.74 -3.79
C GLY A 200 -15.36 10.36 -3.56
N LEU A 201 -14.60 9.44 -2.95
CA LEU A 201 -15.10 8.13 -2.54
C LEU A 201 -16.09 8.23 -1.37
N GLU A 202 -15.93 9.18 -0.45
CA GLU A 202 -16.85 9.41 0.66
C GLU A 202 -18.25 9.77 0.16
N ASP A 203 -18.37 10.59 -0.89
CA ASP A 203 -19.67 10.91 -1.47
C ASP A 203 -20.32 9.66 -2.10
N GLU A 204 -19.56 8.85 -2.85
CA GLU A 204 -20.06 7.59 -3.43
C GLU A 204 -20.41 6.55 -2.36
N ILE A 205 -19.60 6.45 -1.31
CA ILE A 205 -19.86 5.59 -0.15
C ILE A 205 -21.06 6.10 0.63
N ALA A 206 -21.22 7.42 0.82
CA ALA A 206 -22.36 8.00 1.51
C ALA A 206 -23.65 7.74 0.72
N ASP A 207 -23.64 7.87 -0.60
CA ASP A 207 -24.78 7.52 -1.45
C ASP A 207 -25.06 6.01 -1.41
N ALA A 208 -24.02 5.16 -1.44
CA ALA A 208 -24.18 3.71 -1.30
C ALA A 208 -24.73 3.33 0.07
N ILE A 209 -24.22 3.95 1.15
CA ILE A 209 -24.72 3.77 2.52
C ILE A 209 -26.15 4.24 2.60
N ALA A 210 -26.49 5.43 2.10
CA ALA A 210 -27.86 5.95 2.12
C ALA A 210 -28.83 5.03 1.36
N SER A 211 -28.41 4.49 0.21
CA SER A 211 -29.20 3.50 -0.53
C SER A 211 -29.40 2.21 0.28
N SER A 212 -28.36 1.73 0.96
CA SER A 212 -28.44 0.55 1.83
C SER A 212 -29.22 0.81 3.12
N MET A 213 -29.22 2.04 3.65
CA MET A 213 -29.99 2.42 4.83
C MET A 213 -31.49 2.31 4.57
N GLY A 214 -31.95 2.58 3.35
CA GLY A 214 -33.35 2.34 2.97
C GLY A 214 -33.72 0.86 3.06
N GLU A 215 -32.84 -0.02 2.58
CA GLU A 215 -33.02 -1.47 2.67
C GLU A 215 -32.97 -1.95 4.14
N ILE A 216 -32.00 -1.48 4.92
CA ILE A 216 -31.84 -1.82 6.34
C ILE A 216 -33.04 -1.34 7.16
N ARG A 217 -33.57 -0.16 6.85
CA ARG A 217 -34.81 0.34 7.46
C ARG A 217 -36.01 -0.53 7.13
N SER A 218 -36.10 -1.02 5.90
CA SER A 218 -37.17 -1.95 5.52
C SER A 218 -37.10 -3.29 6.28
N ILE A 219 -35.89 -3.75 6.61
CA ILE A 219 -35.68 -4.93 7.45
C ILE A 219 -36.16 -4.65 8.88
N TYR A 220 -35.75 -3.53 9.46
CA TYR A 220 -36.21 -3.10 10.79
C TYR A 220 -37.73 -3.01 10.87
N ASP A 221 -38.37 -2.35 9.91
CA ASP A 221 -39.82 -2.16 9.90
C ASP A 221 -40.55 -3.51 9.80
N ARG A 222 -40.01 -4.47 9.02
CA ARG A 222 -40.53 -5.83 8.91
C ARG A 222 -40.40 -6.60 10.22
N GLU A 223 -39.25 -6.49 10.88
CA GLU A 223 -39.00 -7.11 12.19
C GLU A 223 -39.91 -6.55 13.27
N MET A 224 -40.10 -5.24 13.32
CA MET A 224 -41.01 -4.59 14.27
C MET A 224 -42.46 -5.02 14.04
N THR A 225 -42.87 -5.10 12.77
CA THR A 225 -44.21 -5.60 12.38
C THR A 225 -44.39 -7.06 12.80
N ALA A 226 -43.37 -7.90 12.56
CA ALA A 226 -43.39 -9.30 12.96
C ALA A 226 -43.47 -9.45 14.48
N ALA A 227 -42.73 -8.64 15.23
CA ALA A 227 -42.75 -8.65 16.69
C ALA A 227 -44.14 -8.27 17.24
N ASP A 228 -44.76 -7.20 16.71
CA ASP A 228 -46.10 -6.79 17.10
C ASP A 228 -47.17 -7.85 16.77
N ALA A 229 -47.04 -8.53 15.63
CA ALA A 229 -47.93 -9.65 15.28
C ALA A 229 -47.69 -10.86 16.20
N TYR A 230 -46.43 -11.18 16.50
CA TYR A 230 -46.04 -12.28 17.39
C TYR A 230 -46.60 -12.12 18.82
N ALA A 231 -46.70 -10.88 19.33
CA ALA A 231 -47.25 -10.59 20.65
C ALA A 231 -48.70 -11.09 20.87
N ASN A 232 -49.43 -11.34 19.78
CA ASN A 232 -50.80 -11.85 19.78
C ASN A 232 -50.90 -13.37 19.59
N VAL A 233 -49.80 -14.06 19.35
CA VAL A 233 -49.76 -15.53 19.20
C VAL A 233 -49.93 -16.18 20.57
N ARG A 234 -50.88 -17.12 20.69
CA ARG A 234 -51.23 -17.78 21.97
C ARG A 234 -51.14 -19.30 21.94
N ASP A 235 -51.18 -19.91 20.77
CA ASP A 235 -51.18 -21.36 20.58
C ASP A 235 -50.34 -21.76 19.37
N ASP A 236 -50.02 -23.04 19.27
CA ASP A 236 -49.11 -23.58 18.26
C ASP A 236 -49.68 -23.45 16.84
N ASN A 237 -51.00 -23.48 16.66
CA ASN A 237 -51.59 -23.32 15.32
C ASN A 237 -51.48 -21.86 14.85
N ALA A 238 -51.73 -20.90 15.73
CA ALA A 238 -51.47 -19.49 15.48
C ALA A 238 -49.97 -19.22 15.24
N LEU A 239 -49.09 -19.93 15.94
CA LEU A 239 -47.64 -19.83 15.74
C LEU A 239 -47.23 -20.33 14.36
N ARG A 240 -47.75 -21.48 13.92
CA ARG A 240 -47.50 -22.02 12.58
C ARG A 240 -47.93 -21.04 11.49
N GLN A 241 -49.12 -20.45 11.64
CA GLN A 241 -49.59 -19.44 10.69
C GLN A 241 -48.70 -18.20 10.69
N PHE A 242 -48.31 -17.70 11.87
CA PHE A 242 -47.38 -16.58 12.01
C PHE A 242 -46.05 -16.86 11.31
N MET A 243 -45.47 -18.04 11.52
CA MET A 243 -44.18 -18.43 10.93
C MET A 243 -44.23 -18.45 9.41
N VAL A 244 -45.35 -18.87 8.81
CA VAL A 244 -45.53 -18.84 7.35
C VAL A 244 -45.74 -17.41 6.85
N ASP A 245 -46.61 -16.64 7.51
CA ASP A 245 -46.95 -15.27 7.08
C ASP A 245 -45.74 -14.32 7.13
N HIS A 246 -44.78 -14.58 8.01
CA HIS A 246 -43.58 -13.74 8.23
C HIS A 246 -42.28 -14.42 7.82
N GLU A 247 -42.35 -15.50 7.02
CA GLU A 247 -41.19 -16.17 6.39
C GLU A 247 -40.17 -16.77 7.39
N TYR A 248 -40.62 -17.17 8.59
CA TYR A 248 -39.81 -17.94 9.56
C TYR A 248 -39.82 -19.46 9.31
N SER A 249 -40.64 -19.93 8.38
CA SER A 249 -40.62 -21.32 7.89
C SER A 249 -40.49 -21.32 6.37
N GLY A 250 -39.82 -22.35 5.83
CA GLY A 250 -39.78 -22.60 4.39
C GLY A 250 -41.09 -23.18 3.83
N SER A 251 -42.05 -23.49 4.69
CA SER A 251 -43.34 -24.07 4.32
C SER A 251 -44.31 -23.00 3.82
N TYR A 252 -45.15 -23.36 2.83
CA TYR A 252 -46.17 -22.45 2.29
C TYR A 252 -47.51 -22.51 3.03
N ASN A 253 -47.75 -23.55 3.84
CA ASN A 253 -48.97 -23.71 4.62
C ASN A 253 -48.63 -23.98 6.09
N ALA A 254 -49.45 -23.44 7.00
CA ALA A 254 -49.26 -23.63 8.44
C ALA A 254 -49.28 -25.12 8.86
N GLY A 255 -50.09 -25.94 8.20
CA GLY A 255 -50.17 -27.38 8.49
C GLY A 255 -48.93 -28.19 8.12
N ASP A 256 -48.06 -27.64 7.25
CA ASP A 256 -46.82 -28.29 6.80
C ASP A 256 -45.62 -27.94 7.68
N VAL A 257 -45.72 -26.90 8.51
CA VAL A 257 -44.69 -26.55 9.49
C VAL A 257 -44.54 -27.74 10.44
N THR A 258 -43.32 -28.15 10.71
CA THR A 258 -43.00 -29.30 11.57
C THR A 258 -42.88 -28.89 13.05
N GLU A 259 -42.85 -29.85 13.98
CA GLU A 259 -42.53 -29.57 15.40
C GLU A 259 -41.07 -29.16 15.58
N GLU A 260 -40.18 -29.63 14.71
CA GLU A 260 -38.76 -29.26 14.72
C GLU A 260 -38.56 -27.78 14.36
N GLU A 261 -39.26 -27.29 13.33
CA GLU A 261 -39.25 -25.86 12.98
C GLU A 261 -39.82 -24.98 14.10
N ILE A 262 -40.88 -25.43 14.80
CA ILE A 262 -41.40 -24.70 15.96
C ILE A 262 -40.35 -24.62 17.07
N ALA A 263 -39.66 -25.74 17.35
CA ALA A 263 -38.63 -25.77 18.38
C ALA A 263 -37.48 -24.82 18.04
N ASP A 264 -37.00 -24.85 16.78
CA ASP A 264 -35.96 -23.96 16.28
C ASP A 264 -36.37 -22.49 16.37
N PHE A 265 -37.60 -22.16 15.94
CA PHE A 265 -38.14 -20.81 16.06
C PHE A 265 -38.15 -20.32 17.51
N ARG A 266 -38.59 -21.17 18.45
CA ARG A 266 -38.64 -20.82 19.88
C ARG A 266 -37.26 -20.61 20.49
N GLU A 267 -36.26 -21.33 20.02
CA GLU A 267 -34.89 -21.21 20.52
C GLU A 267 -34.17 -20.00 19.93
N ASN A 268 -34.32 -19.76 18.62
CA ASN A 268 -33.48 -18.81 17.88
C ASN A 268 -34.17 -17.49 17.52
N SER A 269 -35.48 -17.51 17.23
CA SER A 269 -36.22 -16.33 16.72
C SER A 269 -37.10 -15.68 17.78
N ALA A 270 -37.83 -16.47 18.56
CA ALA A 270 -38.73 -15.98 19.59
C ALA A 270 -38.06 -15.04 20.61
N PRO A 271 -36.85 -15.34 21.14
CA PRO A 271 -36.21 -14.44 22.12
C PRO A 271 -35.93 -13.05 21.54
N ARG A 272 -35.59 -12.97 20.25
CA ARG A 272 -35.37 -11.70 19.54
C ARG A 272 -36.69 -10.95 19.34
N LEU A 273 -37.77 -11.62 18.94
CA LEU A 273 -39.07 -10.97 18.80
C LEU A 273 -39.63 -10.49 20.14
N ASP A 274 -39.47 -11.29 21.20
CA ASP A 274 -39.82 -10.88 22.57
C ASP A 274 -39.04 -9.63 22.99
N ASP A 275 -37.77 -9.53 22.60
CA ASP A 275 -36.95 -8.36 22.88
C ASP A 275 -37.48 -7.09 22.19
N PHE A 276 -37.89 -7.21 20.94
CA PHE A 276 -38.52 -6.12 20.18
C PHE A 276 -39.85 -5.69 20.81
N VAL A 277 -40.69 -6.64 21.22
CA VAL A 277 -41.98 -6.33 21.88
C VAL A 277 -41.74 -5.62 23.21
N TYR A 278 -40.75 -6.07 23.99
CA TYR A 278 -40.48 -5.55 25.33
C TYR A 278 -39.76 -4.20 25.31
N ARG A 279 -38.64 -4.10 24.57
CA ARG A 279 -37.81 -2.89 24.55
C ARG A 279 -38.30 -1.84 23.56
N LYS A 280 -38.95 -2.25 22.46
CA LYS A 280 -39.30 -1.39 21.33
C LYS A 280 -38.14 -0.47 20.94
N PRO A 281 -36.97 -1.04 20.60
CA PRO A 281 -35.78 -0.24 20.31
C PRO A 281 -36.09 0.73 19.17
N SER A 282 -35.49 1.92 19.21
CA SER A 282 -35.55 2.81 18.05
C SER A 282 -34.77 2.20 16.88
N PHE A 283 -35.02 2.68 15.65
CA PHE A 283 -34.24 2.24 14.48
C PHE A 283 -32.75 2.44 14.71
N ASP A 284 -32.36 3.58 15.27
CA ASP A 284 -30.96 3.91 15.55
C ASP A 284 -30.37 2.92 16.58
N ASP A 285 -31.07 2.67 17.70
CA ASP A 285 -30.60 1.73 18.72
C ASP A 285 -30.45 0.30 18.17
N TRP A 286 -31.41 -0.16 17.37
CA TRP A 286 -31.35 -1.47 16.73
C TRP A 286 -30.22 -1.54 15.71
N TYR A 287 -30.05 -0.51 14.88
CA TYR A 287 -29.02 -0.43 13.86
C TYR A 287 -27.63 -0.52 14.49
N HIS A 288 -27.38 0.28 15.53
CA HIS A 288 -26.11 0.27 16.25
C HIS A 288 -25.80 -1.09 16.87
N ASN A 289 -26.77 -1.73 17.53
CA ASN A 289 -26.55 -3.03 18.16
C ASN A 289 -26.45 -4.21 17.18
N THR A 290 -27.01 -4.09 15.98
CA THR A 290 -27.08 -5.19 15.00
C THR A 290 -26.00 -5.11 13.93
N PHE A 291 -25.70 -3.91 13.43
CA PHE A 291 -24.84 -3.71 12.25
C PHE A 291 -23.55 -2.96 12.54
N GLU A 292 -23.45 -2.23 13.65
CA GLU A 292 -22.24 -1.48 13.96
C GLU A 292 -21.15 -2.43 14.49
N VAL A 293 -20.53 -3.13 13.54
CA VAL A 293 -19.27 -3.84 13.77
C VAL A 293 -18.17 -2.80 13.86
N ASP A 294 -17.93 -2.24 15.06
CA ASP A 294 -16.73 -1.46 15.43
C ASP A 294 -16.28 -0.35 14.44
N LEU A 295 -17.17 0.16 13.58
CA LEU A 295 -16.83 1.19 12.59
C LEU A 295 -16.53 2.54 13.24
N GLY A 296 -17.10 2.79 14.43
CA GLY A 296 -16.93 4.03 15.18
C GLY A 296 -15.50 4.31 15.66
N ASN A 297 -14.60 3.32 15.64
CA ASN A 297 -13.20 3.49 16.04
C ASN A 297 -12.25 3.72 14.86
N ILE A 298 -12.72 3.73 13.62
CA ILE A 298 -11.84 3.94 12.46
C ILE A 298 -11.72 5.44 12.21
N SER A 299 -10.65 6.07 12.71
CA SER A 299 -10.35 7.47 12.42
C SER A 299 -10.15 7.68 10.91
N THR A 300 -10.57 8.82 10.34
CA THR A 300 -10.27 9.19 8.94
C THR A 300 -8.78 9.09 8.63
N THR A 301 -7.93 9.38 9.61
CA THR A 301 -6.47 9.22 9.48
C THR A 301 -6.06 7.76 9.36
N ASP A 302 -6.75 6.86 10.06
CA ASP A 302 -6.47 5.43 10.02
C ASP A 302 -6.93 4.84 8.70
N ILE A 303 -8.01 5.36 8.09
CA ILE A 303 -8.44 4.99 6.73
C ILE A 303 -7.37 5.39 5.72
N VAL A 304 -6.91 6.64 5.77
CA VAL A 304 -5.87 7.15 4.85
C VAL A 304 -4.53 6.44 5.06
N MET A 305 -4.18 6.09 6.30
CA MET A 305 -2.96 5.31 6.58
C MET A 305 -3.10 3.84 6.20
N ALA A 306 -4.24 3.20 6.45
CA ALA A 306 -4.51 1.82 6.03
C ALA A 306 -4.52 1.68 4.51
N ALA A 307 -4.92 2.75 3.82
CA ALA A 307 -4.86 2.85 2.38
C ALA A 307 -3.43 2.97 1.82
N LEU A 308 -2.46 3.45 2.59
CA LEU A 308 -1.07 3.50 2.15
C LEU A 308 -0.50 2.08 2.15
N GLY A 309 -0.52 1.47 0.97
CA GLY A 309 0.15 0.19 0.77
C GLY A 309 1.66 0.32 1.04
N PRO A 310 2.36 -0.79 1.34
CA PRO A 310 3.82 -0.77 1.48
C PRO A 310 4.53 -0.18 0.25
N VAL A 311 3.93 -0.36 -0.93
CA VAL A 311 4.40 0.19 -2.20
C VAL A 311 4.23 1.72 -2.24
N ASP A 312 3.13 2.26 -1.74
CA ASP A 312 2.91 3.72 -1.70
C ASP A 312 3.89 4.40 -0.76
N ILE A 313 4.20 3.78 0.38
CA ILE A 313 5.20 4.28 1.33
C ILE A 313 6.56 4.38 0.64
N LEU A 314 6.97 3.35 -0.11
CA LEU A 314 8.21 3.38 -0.89
C LEU A 314 8.22 4.56 -1.87
N PHE A 315 7.15 4.73 -2.66
CA PHE A 315 7.09 5.79 -3.64
C PHE A 315 6.92 7.18 -3.05
N LEU A 316 6.32 7.30 -1.86
CA LEU A 316 6.29 8.53 -1.09
C LEU A 316 7.71 8.96 -0.71
N PHE A 317 8.52 8.05 -0.17
CA PHE A 317 9.92 8.35 0.15
C PHE A 317 10.73 8.69 -1.11
N LEU A 318 10.49 7.97 -2.23
CA LEU A 318 11.14 8.27 -3.50
C LEU A 318 10.73 9.65 -4.04
N GLY A 319 9.44 10.00 -3.99
CA GLY A 319 8.92 11.30 -4.41
C GLY A 319 9.49 12.44 -3.58
N VAL A 320 9.38 12.35 -2.25
CA VAL A 320 9.91 13.36 -1.32
C VAL A 320 11.44 13.49 -1.44
N GLY A 321 12.14 12.35 -1.52
CA GLY A 321 13.59 12.33 -1.70
C GLY A 321 14.04 12.91 -3.03
N THR A 322 13.30 12.66 -4.11
CA THR A 322 13.56 13.24 -5.44
C THR A 322 13.31 14.75 -5.43
N ALA A 323 12.20 15.20 -4.82
CA ALA A 323 11.87 16.61 -4.67
C ALA A 323 12.97 17.35 -3.89
N PHE A 324 13.40 16.79 -2.76
CA PHE A 324 14.49 17.34 -1.95
C PHE A 324 15.79 17.44 -2.75
N ARG A 325 16.18 16.33 -3.40
CA ARG A 325 17.46 16.23 -4.12
C ARG A 325 17.52 17.17 -5.32
N LEU A 326 16.43 17.32 -6.07
CA LEU A 326 16.38 18.26 -7.19
C LEU A 326 16.31 19.70 -6.71
N GLY A 327 15.49 20.00 -5.69
CA GLY A 327 15.31 21.34 -5.15
C GLY A 327 16.57 21.94 -4.52
N ARG A 328 17.45 21.11 -3.94
CA ARG A 328 18.72 21.60 -3.39
C ARG A 328 19.77 21.97 -4.44
N GLY A 329 19.62 21.48 -5.68
CA GLY A 329 20.65 21.56 -6.72
C GLY A 329 21.71 20.46 -6.61
#